data_AF-A0A7J4ETW7-F1
#
_entry.id   AF-A0A7J4ETW7-F1
#
_cell.length_a   1.000
_cell.length_b   1.000
_cell.length_c   1.000
_cell.angle_alpha   90.00
_cell.angle_beta   90.00
_cell.angle_gamma   90.00
#
_symmetry.space_group_name_H-M   'P 1'
#
loop_
_entity.id
_entity.type
_entity.pdbx_description
1 polymer ?
#
loop_
_entity_poly.entity_id
_entity_poly.type
_entity_poly.pdbx_seq_one_letter_code
_entity_poly.pdbx_strand_id
1 'polypeptide(L)'
;MMAAIPEEIMSVLRVYLMERRRILEAICRKFEEMYGNFEQFEKRVEKDGVPEDDHTIWDNLIEWENALDELKKIKSILEGLG
;
A
#
# COMPACT_ATOMS: atom_id res chain seq x y z
N MET A 1 -4.99 27.36 21.82
CA MET A 1 -3.80 26.50 21.99
C MET A 1 -4.17 25.14 21.42
N MET A 2 -3.44 24.63 20.41
CA MET A 2 -3.56 23.20 20.08
C MET A 2 -2.91 22.43 21.22
N ALA A 3 -3.59 21.42 21.75
CA ALA A 3 -3.00 20.52 22.73
C ALA A 3 -1.86 19.75 22.05
N ALA A 4 -0.71 19.68 22.71
CA ALA A 4 0.36 18.79 22.26
C ALA A 4 -0.11 17.34 22.41
N ILE A 5 0.17 16.51 21.40
CA ILE A 5 -0.09 15.07 21.50
C ILE A 5 0.93 14.49 22.49
N PRO A 6 0.52 13.66 23.47
CA PRO A 6 1.44 13.03 24.40
C PRO A 6 2.48 12.15 23.68
N GLU A 7 3.72 12.14 24.18
CA GLU A 7 4.83 11.39 23.58
C GLU A 7 4.52 9.88 23.53
N GLU A 8 3.82 9.35 24.53
CA GLU A 8 3.41 7.95 24.56
C GLU A 8 2.48 7.61 23.39
N ILE A 9 1.58 8.53 23.03
CA ILE A 9 0.67 8.34 21.88
C ILE A 9 1.46 8.41 20.57
N MET A 10 2.42 9.32 20.47
CA MET A 10 3.31 9.43 19.30
C MET A 10 4.14 8.16 19.09
N SER A 11 4.66 7.59 20.18
CA SER A 11 5.41 6.33 20.16
C SER A 11 4.54 5.15 19.70
N VAL A 12 3.33 5.00 20.26
CA VAL A 12 2.38 3.96 19.86
C VAL A 12 1.99 4.11 18.39
N LEU A 13 1.71 5.34 17.94
CA LEU A 13 1.39 5.62 16.55
C LEU A 13 2.53 5.24 15.61
N ARG A 14 3.78 5.56 15.97
CA ARG A 14 4.96 5.19 15.17
C ARG A 14 5.10 3.69 15.04
N VAL A 15 4.96 2.94 16.14
CA VAL A 15 5.01 1.46 16.11
C VAL A 15 3.91 0.89 15.21
N TYR A 16 2.69 1.39 15.36
CA TYR A 16 1.56 0.97 14.51
C TYR A 16 1.83 1.22 13.03
N LEU A 17 2.29 2.42 12.67
CA LEU A 17 2.58 2.80 11.29
C LEU A 17 3.74 1.98 10.71
N MET A 18 4.76 1.68 11.51
CA MET A 18 5.87 0.82 11.07
C MET A 18 5.41 -0.61 10.77
N GLU A 19 4.57 -1.20 11.62
CA GLU A 19 4.03 -2.55 11.37
C GLU A 19 3.08 -2.54 10.16
N ARG A 20 2.23 -1.51 10.05
CA ARG A 20 1.35 -1.35 8.90
C ARG A 20 2.14 -1.23 7.60
N ARG A 21 3.24 -0.45 7.60
CA ARG A 21 4.16 -0.36 6.47
C ARG A 21 4.71 -1.72 6.09
N ARG A 22 5.17 -2.51 7.06
CA ARG A 22 5.73 -3.85 6.84
C ARG A 22 4.74 -4.80 6.18
N ILE A 23 3.48 -4.77 6.61
CA ILE A 23 2.41 -5.59 6.02
C ILE A 23 2.16 -5.17 4.57
N LEU A 24 2.03 -3.88 4.30
CA LEU A 24 1.77 -3.38 2.95
C LEU A 24 2.95 -3.64 2.00
N GLU A 25 4.20 -3.51 2.48
CA GLU A 25 5.40 -3.89 1.72
C GLU A 25 5.38 -5.37 1.34
N ALA A 26 4.90 -6.25 2.23
CA ALA A 26 4.75 -7.66 1.93
C ALA A 26 3.64 -7.94 0.88
N ILE A 27 2.53 -7.19 0.93
CA ILE A 27 1.47 -7.26 -0.09
C ILE A 27 2.01 -6.83 -1.45
N CYS A 28 2.69 -5.68 -1.52
CA CYS A 28 3.29 -5.21 -2.77
C CYS A 28 4.31 -6.22 -3.32
N ARG A 29 5.14 -6.82 -2.46
CA ARG A 29 6.11 -7.84 -2.89
C ARG A 29 5.44 -9.10 -3.42
N LYS A 30 4.36 -9.57 -2.78
CA LYS A 30 3.57 -10.69 -3.27
C LYS A 30 3.08 -10.43 -4.69
N PHE A 31 2.56 -9.23 -4.97
CA PHE A 31 2.11 -8.88 -6.31
C PHE A 31 3.25 -8.68 -7.31
N GLU A 32 4.37 -8.11 -6.87
CA GLU A 32 5.58 -7.99 -7.68
C GLU A 32 6.11 -9.37 -8.11
N GLU A 33 6.11 -10.35 -7.21
CA GLU A 33 6.48 -11.74 -7.51
C GLU A 33 5.51 -12.42 -8.49
N MET A 34 4.21 -12.13 -8.40
CA MET A 34 3.18 -12.72 -9.28
C MET A 34 3.14 -12.06 -10.67
N TYR A 35 3.36 -10.75 -10.76
CA TYR A 35 3.03 -9.97 -11.95
C TYR A 35 4.19 -9.15 -12.52
N GLY A 36 5.30 -9.03 -11.79
CA GLY A 36 6.47 -8.24 -12.18
C GLY A 36 6.34 -6.77 -11.77
N ASN A 37 6.46 -5.85 -12.71
CA ASN A 37 6.34 -4.42 -12.44
C ASN A 37 4.87 -3.97 -12.45
N PHE A 38 4.46 -3.12 -11.49
CA PHE A 38 3.08 -2.61 -11.38
C PHE A 38 2.60 -1.91 -12.66
N GLU A 39 3.35 -0.95 -13.20
CA GLU A 39 2.93 -0.19 -14.40
C GLU A 39 2.79 -1.09 -15.62
N GLN A 40 3.64 -2.12 -15.74
CA GLN A 40 3.53 -3.10 -16.81
C GLN A 40 2.32 -4.02 -16.62
N PHE A 41 2.01 -4.39 -15.38
CA PHE A 41 0.83 -5.17 -15.06
C PHE A 41 -0.45 -4.40 -15.33
N GLU A 42 -0.56 -3.17 -14.85
CA GLU A 42 -1.67 -2.26 -15.10
C GLU A 42 -1.95 -2.11 -16.60
N LYS A 43 -0.93 -1.76 -17.40
CA LYS A 43 -1.04 -1.67 -18.87
C LYS A 43 -1.51 -2.96 -19.53
N ARG A 44 -1.11 -4.12 -18.98
CA ARG A 44 -1.56 -5.43 -19.48
C ARG A 44 -3.05 -5.63 -19.20
N VAL A 45 -3.51 -5.31 -17.99
CA VAL A 45 -4.93 -5.41 -17.63
C VAL A 45 -5.78 -4.45 -18.48
N GLU A 46 -5.34 -3.21 -18.68
CA GLU A 46 -6.04 -2.24 -19.53
C GLU A 46 -6.15 -2.69 -20.99
N LYS A 47 -5.08 -3.31 -21.51
CA LYS A 47 -5.02 -3.76 -22.90
C LYS A 47 -5.81 -5.05 -23.14
N ASP A 48 -5.60 -6.05 -22.28
CA ASP A 48 -6.14 -7.40 -22.48
C ASP A 48 -7.56 -7.52 -21.92
N GLY A 49 -7.99 -6.58 -21.07
CA GLY A 49 -9.28 -6.57 -20.42
C GLY A 49 -9.35 -7.51 -19.22
N VAL A 50 -10.48 -7.45 -18.51
CA VAL A 50 -10.79 -8.32 -17.37
C VAL A 50 -11.76 -9.40 -17.86
N PRO A 51 -11.49 -10.70 -17.63
CA PRO A 51 -12.44 -11.76 -17.94
C PRO A 51 -13.78 -11.55 -17.23
N GLU A 52 -14.91 -11.80 -17.91
CA GLU A 52 -16.24 -11.59 -17.33
C GLU A 52 -16.55 -12.54 -16.17
N ASP A 53 -15.96 -13.73 -16.19
CA ASP A 53 -16.17 -14.84 -15.25
C ASP A 53 -15.12 -14.91 -14.13
N ASP A 54 -13.96 -14.28 -14.32
CA ASP A 54 -12.87 -14.22 -13.32
C ASP A 54 -12.26 -12.83 -13.22
N HIS A 55 -12.64 -12.13 -12.15
CA HIS A 55 -12.20 -10.76 -11.88
C HIS A 55 -10.94 -10.73 -11.00
N THR A 56 -10.32 -11.89 -10.72
CA THR A 56 -9.13 -11.98 -9.86
C THR A 56 -8.01 -11.05 -10.31
N ILE A 57 -7.81 -10.90 -11.62
CA ILE A 57 -6.76 -10.02 -12.15
C ILE A 57 -7.04 -8.54 -11.84
N TRP A 58 -8.31 -8.15 -11.83
CA TRP A 58 -8.76 -6.80 -11.51
C TRP A 58 -8.69 -6.55 -10.00
N ASP A 59 -9.17 -7.50 -9.20
CA ASP A 59 -9.10 -7.41 -7.75
C ASP A 59 -7.65 -7.28 -7.27
N ASN A 60 -6.74 -8.05 -7.87
CA ASN A 60 -5.32 -7.97 -7.56
C ASN A 60 -4.68 -6.64 -8.00
N LEU A 61 -5.11 -6.06 -9.13
CA LEU A 61 -4.67 -4.72 -9.56
C LEU A 61 -5.09 -3.67 -8.54
N ILE A 62 -6.37 -3.68 -8.14
CA ILE A 62 -6.91 -2.77 -7.13
C ILE A 62 -6.21 -2.95 -5.79
N GLU A 63 -5.99 -4.17 -5.33
CA GLU A 63 -5.32 -4.42 -4.05
C GLU A 63 -3.88 -3.90 -4.07
N TRP A 64 -3.17 -4.09 -5.18
CA TRP A 64 -1.80 -3.61 -5.31
C TRP A 64 -1.72 -2.08 -5.38
N GLU A 65 -2.58 -1.44 -6.17
CA GLU A 65 -2.66 0.02 -6.26
C GLU A 65 -2.94 0.64 -4.88
N ASN A 66 -3.94 0.11 -4.17
CA ASN A 66 -4.28 0.55 -2.81
C ASN A 66 -3.11 0.38 -1.84
N ALA A 67 -2.37 -0.73 -1.94
CA ALA A 67 -1.22 -0.97 -1.08
C ALA A 67 -0.09 0.03 -1.35
N LEU A 68 0.19 0.35 -2.61
CA LEU A 68 1.18 1.36 -3.01
C LEU A 68 0.81 2.76 -2.49
N ASP A 69 -0.46 3.15 -2.65
CA ASP A 69 -0.97 4.44 -2.19
C ASP A 69 -0.92 4.57 -0.68
N GLU A 70 -1.31 3.52 0.05
CA GLU A 70 -1.26 3.52 1.51
C GLU A 70 0.18 3.54 2.02
N LEU A 71 1.10 2.84 1.35
CA LEU A 71 2.53 2.92 1.66
C LEU A 71 3.07 4.33 1.49
N LYS A 72 2.67 5.03 0.42
CA LYS A 72 3.08 6.42 0.18
C LYS A 72 2.62 7.32 1.32
N LYS A 73 1.36 7.21 1.75
CA LYS A 73 0.82 7.98 2.87
C LYS A 73 1.55 7.68 4.17
N ILE A 74 1.77 6.41 4.50
CA ILE A 74 2.45 6.01 5.73
C ILE A 74 3.90 6.50 5.75
N LYS A 75 4.62 6.43 4.62
CA LYS A 75 5.97 6.98 4.51
C LYS A 75 5.98 8.48 4.79
N SER A 76 5.08 9.24 4.17
CA SER A 76 4.96 10.68 4.43
C SER A 76 4.60 11.02 5.88
N ILE A 77 3.73 10.22 6.52
CA ILE A 77 3.41 10.41 7.94
C ILE A 77 4.65 10.14 8.80
N LEU A 78 5.32 9.01 8.61
CA LEU A 78 6.51 8.65 9.38
C LEU A 78 7.65 9.68 9.21
N GLU A 79 7.87 10.20 8.01
CA GLU A 79 8.80 11.29 7.74
C GLU A 79 8.44 12.56 8.51
N GLY A 80 7.14 12.91 8.57
CA GLY A 80 6.65 14.06 9.32
C GLY A 80 6.74 13.88 10.84
N LEU A 81 6.80 12.64 11.33
CA LEU A 81 6.98 12.33 12.76
C LEU A 81 8.46 12.43 13.20
N GLY A 82 9.42 12.51 12.26
CA GLY A 82 10.86 12.58 12.54
C GLY A 82 11.49 11.22 12.74
#